data_AF-A0A7Y6UKX0-F1
#
_entry.id   AF-A0A7Y6UKX0-F1
#
_cell.length_a   1.000
_cell.length_b   1.000
_cell.length_c   1.000
_cell.angle_alpha   90.00
_cell.angle_beta   90.00
_cell.angle_gamma   90.00
#
_symmetry.space_group_name_H-M   'P 1'
#
loop_
_entity.id
_entity.type
_entity.pdbx_description
1 polymer ?
#
loop_
_entity_poly.entity_id
_entity_poly.type
_entity_poly.pdbx_seq_one_letter_code
_entity_poly.pdbx_strand_id
1 'polypeptide(L)'
;METQSRGGLKNDGLQAALRRFPDKPLRIRQLMLGSESFRGLCEDLALAERALATIDTFEADVREERRREFEELIVSLADELNQFLT
;
A
#
# COMPACT_ATOMS: atom_id res chain seq x y z
N MET A 1 0.68 25.36 -11.36
CA MET A 1 1.09 24.09 -11.97
C MET A 1 1.30 23.14 -10.83
N GLU A 2 0.50 22.08 -10.65
CA GLU A 2 0.83 20.92 -9.79
C GLU A 2 -0.31 19.90 -9.84
N THR A 3 -0.34 19.06 -10.88
CA THR A 3 -1.23 17.89 -10.96
C THR A 3 -0.50 16.65 -11.48
N GLN A 4 0.82 16.58 -11.30
CA GLN A 4 1.63 15.48 -11.83
C GLN A 4 1.84 14.32 -10.84
N SER A 5 1.60 14.51 -9.53
CA SER A 5 1.85 13.48 -8.49
C SER A 5 0.77 12.39 -8.37
N ARG A 6 -0.41 12.58 -8.98
CA ARG A 6 -1.53 11.61 -8.89
C ARG A 6 -1.37 10.37 -9.80
N GLY A 7 -0.42 10.40 -10.75
CA GLY A 7 -0.17 9.31 -11.69
C GLY A 7 0.79 8.24 -11.15
N GLY A 8 1.84 8.66 -10.40
CA GLY A 8 2.84 7.76 -9.83
C GLY A 8 2.27 6.89 -8.71
N LEU A 9 1.58 7.51 -7.75
CA LEU A 9 0.97 6.82 -6.60
C LEU A 9 -0.04 5.74 -7.01
N LYS A 10 -0.81 5.97 -8.08
CA LYS A 10 -1.77 4.99 -8.60
C LYS A 10 -1.10 3.71 -9.12
N ASN A 11 0.08 3.84 -9.72
CA ASN A 11 0.81 2.68 -10.18
C ASN A 11 1.48 1.96 -9.01
N ASP A 12 2.02 2.71 -8.05
CA ASP A 12 2.63 2.15 -6.84
C ASP A 12 1.62 1.33 -6.03
N GLY A 13 0.38 1.83 -5.87
CA GLY A 13 -0.69 1.09 -5.21
C GLY A 13 -1.06 -0.21 -5.94
N LEU A 14 -1.18 -0.18 -7.27
CA LEU A 14 -1.40 -1.41 -8.06
C LEU A 14 -0.26 -2.41 -7.86
N GLN A 15 1.00 -1.95 -7.88
CA GLN A 15 2.15 -2.83 -7.68
C GLN A 15 2.19 -3.41 -6.26
N ALA A 16 1.89 -2.62 -5.24
CA ALA A 16 1.82 -3.09 -3.86
C ALA A 16 0.77 -4.20 -3.70
N ALA A 17 -0.45 -3.99 -4.22
CA ALA A 17 -1.50 -4.99 -4.21
C ALA A 17 -1.10 -6.27 -4.99
N LEU A 18 -0.46 -6.14 -6.16
CA LEU A 18 -0.02 -7.29 -6.96
C LEU A 18 1.11 -8.09 -6.29
N ARG A 19 2.03 -7.42 -5.57
CA ARG A 19 3.07 -8.10 -4.77
C ARG A 19 2.45 -8.91 -3.64
N ARG A 20 1.40 -8.38 -2.99
CA ARG A 20 0.75 -8.98 -1.82
C ARG A 20 -0.22 -10.10 -2.19
N PHE A 21 -0.92 -9.98 -3.33
CA PHE A 21 -1.95 -10.91 -3.81
C PHE A 21 -1.65 -11.38 -5.24
N PRO A 22 -0.55 -12.12 -5.46
CA PRO A 22 -0.09 -12.50 -6.79
C PRO A 22 -1.05 -13.47 -7.51
N ASP A 23 -1.92 -14.13 -6.78
CA ASP A 23 -2.95 -15.07 -7.25
C ASP A 23 -4.22 -14.39 -7.77
N LYS A 24 -4.40 -13.07 -7.52
CA LYS A 24 -5.63 -12.33 -7.87
C LYS A 24 -5.44 -11.15 -8.83
N PRO A 25 -4.55 -11.20 -9.84
CA PRO A 25 -4.14 -10.01 -10.61
C PRO A 25 -5.28 -9.38 -11.43
N LEU A 26 -6.19 -10.20 -11.97
CA LEU A 26 -7.34 -9.70 -12.74
C LEU A 26 -8.35 -8.98 -11.86
N ARG A 27 -8.65 -9.53 -10.67
CA ARG A 27 -9.58 -8.94 -9.72
C ARG A 27 -9.07 -7.59 -9.20
N ILE A 28 -7.78 -7.52 -8.87
CA ILE A 28 -7.12 -6.27 -8.46
C ILE A 28 -7.26 -5.21 -9.56
N ARG A 29 -6.93 -5.55 -10.81
CA ARG A 29 -7.05 -4.60 -11.94
C ARG A 29 -8.49 -4.11 -12.14
N GLN A 30 -9.48 -4.98 -12.00
CA GLN A 30 -10.89 -4.59 -12.08
C GLN A 30 -11.30 -3.62 -10.97
N LEU A 31 -10.93 -3.92 -9.73
CA LEU A 31 -11.23 -3.05 -8.58
C LEU A 31 -10.51 -1.71 -8.67
N MET A 32 -9.27 -1.67 -9.18
CA MET A 32 -8.54 -0.43 -9.44
C MET A 32 -9.25 0.50 -10.44
N LEU A 33 -10.07 -0.04 -11.35
CA LEU A 33 -10.85 0.77 -12.29
C LEU A 33 -12.17 1.27 -11.68
N GLY A 34 -12.79 0.49 -10.80
CA GLY A 34 -14.17 0.70 -10.35
C GLY A 34 -14.36 1.14 -8.90
N SER A 35 -13.35 0.99 -8.04
CA SER A 35 -13.48 1.24 -6.59
C SER A 35 -12.48 2.30 -6.13
N GLU A 36 -12.99 3.45 -5.68
CA GLU A 36 -12.15 4.50 -5.06
C GLU A 36 -11.60 4.05 -3.71
N SER A 37 -12.41 3.39 -2.88
CA SER A 37 -11.96 2.85 -1.60
C SER A 37 -10.83 1.84 -1.76
N PHE A 38 -10.94 0.92 -2.73
CA PHE A 38 -9.88 -0.06 -3.00
C PHE A 38 -8.59 0.62 -3.48
N ARG A 39 -8.71 1.64 -4.35
CA ARG A 39 -7.55 2.43 -4.78
C ARG A 39 -6.88 3.14 -3.62
N GLY A 40 -7.65 3.75 -2.73
CA GLY A 40 -7.12 4.39 -1.52
C GLY A 40 -6.33 3.41 -0.65
N LEU A 41 -6.90 2.24 -0.36
CA LEU A 41 -6.21 1.20 0.41
C LEU A 41 -4.93 0.70 -0.28
N CYS A 42 -4.93 0.58 -1.60
CA CYS A 42 -3.72 0.22 -2.35
C CYS A 42 -2.65 1.31 -2.26
N GLU A 43 -3.04 2.58 -2.35
CA GLU A 43 -2.15 3.74 -2.20
C GLU A 43 -1.56 3.79 -0.78
N ASP A 44 -2.38 3.60 0.26
CA ASP A 44 -1.95 3.55 1.65
C ASP A 44 -0.99 2.39 1.91
N LEU A 45 -1.25 1.21 1.32
CA LEU A 45 -0.34 0.06 1.40
C LEU A 45 1.02 0.39 0.80
N ALA A 46 1.04 1.01 -0.39
CA ALA A 46 2.30 1.39 -1.05
C ALA A 46 3.09 2.43 -0.23
N LEU A 47 2.39 3.37 0.42
CA LEU A 47 3.01 4.35 1.30
C LEU A 47 3.60 3.71 2.56
N ALA A 48 2.87 2.79 3.20
CA ALA A 48 3.35 2.07 4.38
C ALA A 48 4.56 1.18 4.06
N GLU A 49 4.52 0.44 2.95
CA GLU A 49 5.66 -0.37 2.47
C GLU A 49 6.89 0.51 2.20
N ARG A 50 6.70 1.68 1.58
CA ARG A 50 7.79 2.63 1.33
C ARG A 50 8.37 3.18 2.63
N ALA A 51 7.52 3.55 3.59
CA ALA A 51 7.95 4.06 4.89
C ALA A 51 8.80 3.01 5.61
N LEU A 52 8.35 1.75 5.64
CA LEU A 52 9.08 0.62 6.21
C LEU A 52 10.41 0.37 5.49
N ALA A 53 10.45 0.47 4.16
CA ALA A 53 11.70 0.32 3.39
C ALA A 53 12.74 1.42 3.70
N THR A 54 12.29 2.58 4.18
CA THR A 54 13.17 3.71 4.59
C THR A 54 13.43 3.75 6.10
N ILE A 55 12.99 2.75 6.87
CA ILE A 55 13.01 2.81 8.33
C ILE A 55 14.42 3.00 8.91
N ASP A 56 15.47 2.54 8.22
CA ASP A 56 16.85 2.70 8.67
C ASP A 56 17.36 4.15 8.62
N THR A 57 16.63 5.06 7.96
CA THR A 57 16.93 6.49 7.98
C THR A 57 16.33 7.20 9.20
N PHE A 58 15.51 6.52 10.01
CA PHE A 58 14.92 7.07 11.22
C PHE A 58 15.93 7.06 12.38
N GLU A 59 15.72 7.95 13.33
CA GLU A 59 16.51 8.04 14.58
C GLU A 59 16.41 6.71 15.36
N ALA A 60 17.51 6.29 15.97
CA ALA A 60 17.65 4.94 16.54
C ALA A 60 16.66 4.66 17.68
N ASP A 61 16.28 5.70 18.41
CA ASP A 61 15.34 5.68 19.53
C ASP A 61 13.88 5.47 19.10
N VAL A 62 13.50 5.89 17.88
CA VAL A 62 12.13 5.68 17.35
C VAL A 62 12.04 4.59 16.29
N ARG A 63 13.17 4.17 15.70
CA ARG A 63 13.23 3.24 14.57
C ARG A 63 12.46 1.94 14.80
N GLU A 64 12.69 1.30 15.94
CA GLU A 64 12.09 0.00 16.25
C GLU A 64 10.58 0.13 16.53
N GLU A 65 10.15 1.21 17.16
CA GLU A 65 8.72 1.51 17.36
C GLU A 65 8.04 1.75 16.01
N ARG A 66 8.59 2.65 15.18
CA ARG A 66 8.05 2.96 13.85
C ARG A 66 8.03 1.75 12.93
N ARG A 67 9.04 0.87 13.02
CA ARG A 67 9.06 -0.40 12.28
C ARG A 67 7.82 -1.23 12.59
N ARG A 68 7.55 -1.45 13.87
CA ARG A 68 6.38 -2.24 14.32
C ARG A 68 5.08 -1.61 13.89
N GLU A 69 4.94 -0.30 14.05
CA GLU A 69 3.74 0.43 13.61
C GLU A 69 3.48 0.24 12.10
N PHE A 70 4.51 0.39 11.25
CA PHE A 70 4.34 0.20 9.81
C PHE A 70 4.07 -1.26 9.44
N GLU A 71 4.72 -2.22 10.10
CA GLU A 71 4.45 -3.65 9.90
C GLU A 71 3.00 -4.00 10.26
N GLU A 72 2.49 -3.53 11.39
CA GLU A 72 1.10 -3.71 11.81
C GLU A 72 0.11 -3.04 10.84
N LEU A 73 0.43 -1.82 10.39
CA LEU A 73 -0.38 -1.11 9.39
C LEU A 73 -0.46 -1.87 8.06
N ILE A 74 0.67 -2.40 7.57
CA ILE A 74 0.72 -3.22 6.34
C ILE A 74 -0.13 -4.48 6.49
N VAL A 75 -0.12 -5.12 7.65
CA VAL A 75 -0.97 -6.29 7.94
C VAL A 75 -2.45 -5.89 7.89
N SER A 76 -2.84 -4.82 8.59
CA SER A 76 -4.24 -4.34 8.61
C SER A 76 -4.73 -3.98 7.20
N LEU A 77 -3.93 -3.22 6.45
CA LEU A 77 -4.26 -2.83 5.07
C LEU A 77 -4.39 -4.05 4.15
N ALA A 78 -3.52 -5.05 4.31
CA ALA A 78 -3.63 -6.29 3.54
C ALA A 78 -4.91 -7.06 3.88
N ASP A 79 -5.30 -7.15 5.15
CA ASP A 79 -6.54 -7.83 5.55
C ASP A 79 -7.78 -7.09 5.00
N GLU A 80 -7.79 -5.77 5.03
CA GLU A 80 -8.87 -4.96 4.43
C GLU A 80 -8.94 -5.17 2.91
N LEU A 81 -7.80 -5.15 2.21
CA LEU A 81 -7.76 -5.41 0.77
C LEU A 81 -8.26 -6.82 0.44
N ASN A 82 -7.92 -7.83 1.26
CA ASN A 82 -8.37 -9.20 1.03
C ASN A 82 -9.90 -9.34 1.11
N GLN A 83 -10.59 -8.50 1.88
CA GLN A 83 -12.06 -8.48 1.94
C GLN A 83 -12.71 -8.03 0.61
N PHE A 84 -12.04 -7.19 -0.18
CA PHE A 84 -12.52 -6.85 -1.54
C PHE A 84 -12.25 -7.96 -2.57
N LEU A 85 -11.28 -8.82 -2.27
CA LEU A 85 -10.74 -9.85 -3.14
C LEU A 85 -11.30 -11.25 -2.87
N THR A 86 -12.20 -11.38 -1.90
CA THR A 86 -12.94 -12.61 -1.58
C THR A 86 -14.32 -12.54 -2.22
#